data_AF-A0A9E3T072-F1
#
_entry.id   AF-A0A9E3T072-F1
#
_cell.length_a   1.000
_cell.length_b   1.000
_cell.length_c   1.000
_cell.angle_alpha   90.00
_cell.angle_beta   90.00
_cell.angle_gamma   90.00
#
_symmetry.space_group_name_H-M   'P 1'
#
loop_
_entity.id
_entity.type
_entity.pdbx_description
1 polymer ?
#
loop_
_entity_poly.entity_id
_entity_poly.type
_entity_poly.pdbx_seq_one_letter_code
_entity_poly.pdbx_strand_id
1 'polypeptide(L)'
;ERYAEWIANNIVDNIFAGFRGIKSVILVGGGALLVEDYLHEWYGDKLLNRKKQAATRKIHPVDFNAVGGLRFALRRIKAGSPAS
;
A
#
# COMPACT_ATOMS: atom_id res chain seq x y z
N GLU A 1 5.58 11.95 13.40
CA GLU A 1 4.41 11.81 14.27
C GLU A 1 3.20 12.65 13.85
N ARG A 2 3.16 13.98 13.98
CA ARG A 2 1.96 14.82 13.66
C ARG A 2 1.27 14.53 12.31
N TYR A 3 2.06 14.27 11.27
CA TYR A 3 1.51 13.89 9.96
C TYR A 3 0.83 12.51 9.98
N ALA A 4 1.41 11.54 10.68
CA ALA A 4 0.82 10.21 10.86
C ALA A 4 -0.48 10.28 11.68
N GLU A 5 -0.50 11.06 12.75
CA GLU A 5 -1.72 11.31 13.55
C GLU A 5 -2.81 11.97 12.72
N TRP A 6 -2.45 12.95 11.88
CA TRP A 6 -3.41 13.58 10.97
C TRP A 6 -3.98 12.55 9.98
N ILE A 7 -3.15 11.68 9.41
CA ILE A 7 -3.61 10.59 8.53
C ILE A 7 -4.51 9.61 9.27
N ALA A 8 -4.13 9.18 10.48
CA ALA A 8 -4.91 8.28 11.32
C ALA A 8 -6.31 8.87 11.58
N ASN A 9 -6.37 10.07 12.14
CA ASN A 9 -7.63 10.71 12.52
C ASN A 9 -8.52 11.06 11.33
N ASN A 10 -7.94 11.61 10.25
CA ASN A 10 -8.74 12.15 9.15
C ASN A 10 -9.04 11.13 8.05
N ILE A 11 -8.23 10.09 7.91
CA ILE A 11 -8.39 9.10 6.84
C ILE A 11 -8.76 7.75 7.44
N VAL A 12 -7.89 7.19 8.29
CA VAL A 12 -8.07 5.81 8.76
C VAL A 12 -9.33 5.67 9.61
N ASP A 13 -9.48 6.52 10.63
CA ASP A 13 -10.59 6.42 11.57
C ASP A 13 -11.86 7.08 11.04
N ASN A 14 -11.75 8.26 10.42
CA ASN A 14 -12.92 8.99 9.94
C ASN A 14 -13.50 8.41 8.64
N ILE A 15 -12.68 8.18 7.60
CA ILE A 15 -13.17 7.71 6.30
C ILE A 15 -13.34 6.19 6.28
N PHE A 16 -12.39 5.45 6.87
CA PHE A 16 -12.35 3.99 6.80
C PHE A 16 -12.78 3.29 8.10
N ALA A 17 -13.33 4.04 9.08
CA ALA A 17 -13.85 3.50 10.33
C ALA A 17 -12.85 2.58 11.07
N GLY A 18 -11.57 2.99 11.14
CA GLY A 18 -10.50 2.20 11.78
C GLY A 18 -10.26 0.86 11.10
N PHE A 19 -10.49 0.82 9.78
CA PHE A 19 -10.44 -0.38 8.95
C PHE A 19 -11.41 -1.50 9.39
N ARG A 20 -12.58 -1.20 9.94
CA ARG A 20 -13.57 -2.22 10.32
C ARG A 20 -14.05 -2.97 9.06
N GLY A 21 -14.02 -4.29 9.09
CA GLY A 21 -14.40 -5.15 7.94
C GLY A 21 -13.35 -5.22 6.82
N ILE A 22 -12.25 -4.48 6.91
CA ILE A 22 -11.14 -4.55 5.95
C ILE A 22 -10.14 -5.60 6.41
N LYS A 23 -9.89 -6.60 5.56
CA LYS A 23 -8.95 -7.70 5.85
C LYS A 23 -7.49 -7.24 5.88
N SER A 24 -7.10 -6.38 4.95
CA SER A 24 -5.72 -5.91 4.83
C SER A 24 -5.64 -4.60 4.05
N VAL A 25 -4.69 -3.74 4.43
CA VAL A 25 -4.42 -2.43 3.85
C VAL A 25 -2.94 -2.38 3.46
N ILE A 26 -2.65 -1.89 2.25
CA ILE A 26 -1.28 -1.66 1.79
C ILE A 26 -1.01 -0.16 1.70
N LEU A 27 0.09 0.29 2.31
CA LEU A 27 0.56 1.67 2.19
C LEU A 27 1.47 1.81 0.97
N VAL A 28 1.18 2.80 0.13
CA VAL A 28 1.90 3.06 -1.12
C VAL A 28 2.20 4.56 -1.27
N GLY A 29 3.15 4.91 -2.13
CA GLY A 29 3.55 6.29 -2.39
C GLY A 29 4.56 6.85 -1.37
N GLY A 30 4.95 8.11 -1.57
CA GLY A 30 5.98 8.77 -0.75
C GLY A 30 5.58 8.96 0.71
N GLY A 31 4.31 9.25 0.97
CA GLY A 31 3.78 9.42 2.32
C GLY A 31 3.90 8.15 3.18
N ALA A 32 3.90 6.96 2.56
CA ALA A 32 4.06 5.69 3.28
C ALA A 32 5.38 5.65 4.08
N LEU A 33 6.47 6.23 3.55
CA LEU A 33 7.75 6.29 4.25
C LEU A 33 7.70 7.08 5.57
N LEU A 34 6.75 8.00 5.70
CA LEU A 34 6.64 8.90 6.84
C LEU A 34 5.70 8.37 7.93
N VAL A 35 4.83 7.40 7.58
CA VAL A 35 3.72 6.97 8.45
C VAL A 35 3.65 5.46 8.68
N GLU A 36 4.37 4.64 7.90
CA GLU A 36 4.25 3.17 7.92
C GLU A 36 4.47 2.58 9.31
N ASP A 37 5.51 3.01 10.03
CA ASP A 37 5.83 2.45 11.35
C ASP A 37 4.77 2.83 12.40
N TYR A 38 4.30 4.08 12.43
CA TYR A 38 3.23 4.54 13.33
C TYR A 38 1.90 3.83 13.06
N LEU A 39 1.50 3.73 11.79
CA LEU A 39 0.24 3.07 11.45
C LEU A 39 0.30 1.55 11.71
N HIS A 40 1.49 0.94 11.60
CA HIS A 40 1.67 -0.46 12.01
C HIS A 40 1.53 -0.63 13.52
N GLU A 41 2.05 0.31 14.32
CA GLU A 41 1.89 0.31 15.77
C GLU A 41 0.41 0.43 16.18
N TRP A 42 -0.34 1.34 15.54
CA TRP A 42 -1.72 1.63 15.96
C TRP A 42 -2.77 0.67 15.37
N TYR A 43 -2.59 0.21 14.13
CA TYR A 43 -3.58 -0.61 13.42
C TYR A 43 -3.14 -2.06 13.20
N GLY A 44 -1.91 -2.40 13.60
CA GLY A 44 -1.42 -3.77 13.72
C GLY A 44 -1.46 -4.56 12.41
N ASP A 45 -1.95 -5.80 12.52
CA ASP A 45 -1.93 -6.81 11.46
C ASP A 45 -2.84 -6.49 10.26
N LYS A 46 -3.68 -5.46 10.37
CA LYS A 46 -4.45 -4.97 9.22
C LYS A 46 -3.55 -4.32 8.19
N LEU A 47 -2.41 -3.76 8.59
CA LEU A 47 -1.44 -3.25 7.64
C LEU A 47 -0.59 -4.39 7.08
N LEU A 48 -0.59 -4.51 5.76
CA LEU A 48 0.27 -5.43 5.04
C LEU A 48 1.72 -5.00 5.19
N ASN A 49 2.52 -5.84 5.85
CA ASN A 49 3.96 -5.63 5.92
C ASN A 49 4.60 -5.92 4.54
N ARG A 50 4.80 -4.87 3.75
CA ARG A 50 5.37 -4.97 2.39
C ARG A 50 6.76 -5.60 2.37
N LYS A 51 7.54 -5.43 3.44
CA LYS A 51 8.91 -5.96 3.56
C LYS A 51 8.91 -7.50 3.66
N LYS A 52 7.77 -8.11 4.02
CA LYS A 52 7.63 -9.57 4.15
C LYS A 52 7.00 -10.26 2.92
N GLN A 53 6.37 -9.52 2.01
CA GLN A 53 5.66 -10.11 0.87
C GLN A 53 6.57 -10.30 -0.35
N ALA A 54 6.55 -11.48 -0.98
CA ALA A 54 7.37 -11.75 -2.16
C ALA A 54 7.13 -10.75 -3.30
N ALA A 55 5.87 -10.30 -3.46
CA ALA A 55 5.48 -9.37 -4.51
C ALA A 55 6.03 -7.94 -4.33
N THR A 56 6.31 -7.51 -3.09
CA THR A 56 6.62 -6.10 -2.77
C THR A 56 7.91 -5.89 -1.96
N ARG A 57 8.51 -6.93 -1.36
CA ARG A 57 9.67 -6.79 -0.44
C ARG A 57 10.91 -6.12 -1.01
N LYS A 58 11.09 -6.16 -2.34
CA LYS A 58 12.23 -5.55 -3.05
C LYS A 58 11.87 -4.27 -3.80
N ILE A 59 10.67 -3.75 -3.60
CA ILE A 59 10.16 -2.58 -4.31
C ILE A 59 10.03 -1.45 -3.31
N HIS A 60 10.45 -0.25 -3.69
CA HIS A 60 10.23 0.95 -2.90
C HIS A 60 8.73 1.34 -2.98
N PRO A 61 8.06 1.75 -1.89
CA PRO A 61 6.61 2.02 -1.90
C PRO A 61 6.18 3.11 -2.90
N VAL A 62 7.07 4.03 -3.25
CA VAL A 62 6.84 5.04 -4.31
C VAL A 62 6.66 4.40 -5.69
N ASP A 63 7.30 3.26 -5.94
CA ASP A 63 7.34 2.62 -7.25
C ASP A 63 6.24 1.59 -7.46
N PHE A 64 5.36 1.36 -6.48
CA PHE A 64 4.37 0.27 -6.53
C PHE A 64 3.43 0.40 -7.72
N ASN A 65 2.99 1.61 -8.05
CA ASN A 65 2.13 1.86 -9.21
C ASN A 65 2.85 1.59 -10.53
N ALA A 66 4.09 2.07 -10.67
CA ALA A 66 4.90 1.88 -11.87
C ALA A 66 5.22 0.39 -12.10
N VAL A 67 5.66 -0.31 -11.05
CA VAL A 67 5.97 -1.75 -11.14
C VAL A 67 4.71 -2.58 -11.34
N GLY A 68 3.59 -2.21 -10.71
CA GLY A 68 2.28 -2.83 -10.95
C GLY A 68 1.85 -2.70 -12.41
N GLY A 69 1.95 -1.49 -12.97
CA GLY A 69 1.67 -1.21 -14.38
C GLY A 69 2.56 -2.01 -15.33
N LEU A 70 3.87 -2.05 -15.08
CA LEU A 70 4.82 -2.85 -15.86
C LEU A 70 4.46 -4.35 -15.83
N ARG A 71 4.20 -4.89 -14.65
CA ARG A 71 3.80 -6.30 -14.50
C ARG A 71 2.50 -6.60 -15.25
N PHE A 72 1.54 -5.69 -15.22
CA PHE A 72 0.29 -5.81 -15.96
C PHE A 72 0.52 -5.79 -17.48
N ALA A 73 1.32 -4.84 -17.97
CA ALA A 73 1.67 -4.75 -19.40
C ALA A 73 2.39 -6.02 -19.89
N LEU A 74 3.39 -6.52 -19.15
CA LEU A 74 4.08 -7.77 -19.47
C LEU A 74 3.13 -8.97 -19.50
N ARG A 75 2.16 -9.03 -18.57
CA ARG A 75 1.13 -10.07 -18.57
C ARG A 75 0.26 -10.01 -19.83
N ARG A 76 -0.11 -8.81 -20.28
CA ARG A 76 -0.88 -8.59 -21.51
C ARG A 76 -0.13 -9.05 -22.76
N ILE A 77 1.15 -8.68 -22.87
CA ILE A 77 2.04 -9.15 -23.95
C ILE A 77 2.12 -10.69 -23.94
N LYS A 78 2.36 -11.30 -22.78
CA LYS A 78 2.41 -12.77 -22.63
C LYS A 78 1.09 -13.46 -23.02
N ALA A 79 -0.04 -12.80 -22.78
CA ALA A 79 -1.37 -13.32 -23.12
C ALA A 79 -1.76 -13.09 -24.61
N GLY A 80 -0.88 -12.53 -25.44
CA GLY A 80 -1.18 -12.22 -26.84
C GLY A 80 -2.19 -11.08 -27.04
N SER A 81 -2.47 -10.29 -26.00
CA SER A 81 -3.39 -9.15 -26.05
C SER A 81 -2.60 -7.85 -25.95
N PRO A 82 -2.11 -7.27 -27.06
CA PRO A 82 -1.38 -6.00 -27.01
C PRO A 82 -2.21 -4.91 -26.34
N ALA A 83 -1.52 -3.94 -25.73
CA ALA A 83 -2.17 -2.76 -25.17
C ALA A 83 -2.82 -1.98 -26.32
N SER A 84 -4.14 -1.80 -26.22
CA SER A 84 -4.97 -0.98 -27.12
C SER A 84 -4.69 0.49 -26.90
#